data_AF-A0A2H2ZB75-F1
#
_entry.id   AF-A0A2H2ZB75-F1
#
_cell.length_a   1.000
_cell.length_b   1.000
_cell.length_c   1.000
_cell.angle_alpha   90.00
_cell.angle_beta   90.00
_cell.angle_gamma   90.00
#
_symmetry.space_group_name_H-M   'P 1'
#
loop_
_entity.id
_entity.type
_entity.pdbx_description
1 polymer ?
#
loop_
_entity_poly.entity_id
_entity_poly.type
_entity_poly.pdbx_seq_one_letter_code
_entity_poly.pdbx_strand_id
1 'polypeptide(L)'
;MFDFGGKGLNEPKLLDFSDEIRSHLLEDHSLGPRAGMVKRVLRELVRDEGAAMPAVSLETIQNARLDKLLSDILTLGHQQASVRLRPRLNIAMAERLQRSWMARFREEFFNIDQTRQEDLSTSSRLKDVVFNNKAANSWELWKAAKSSGSTWRVPIEMALWEPSKKRPQKADTGLPHFHY
;
A
#
# COMPACT_ATOMS: atom_id res chain seq x y z
N MET A 1 21.59 -0.45 -2.98
CA MET A 1 21.72 -1.92 -3.11
C MET A 1 21.46 -2.50 -1.75
N PHE A 2 20.59 -3.50 -1.64
CA PHE A 2 20.32 -4.18 -0.36
C PHE A 2 21.52 -5.06 -0.03
N ASP A 3 22.05 -4.89 1.17
CA ASP A 3 23.16 -5.70 1.67
C ASP A 3 22.56 -6.75 2.61
N PHE A 4 22.59 -8.00 2.17
CA PHE A 4 22.17 -9.15 2.97
C PHE A 4 23.35 -9.76 3.75
N GLY A 5 24.56 -9.18 3.61
CA GLY A 5 25.80 -9.64 4.25
C GLY A 5 26.29 -8.71 5.35
N GLY A 6 25.92 -8.98 6.60
CA GLY A 6 26.67 -8.54 7.79
C GLY A 6 26.48 -7.08 8.28
N LYS A 7 25.95 -6.16 7.47
CA LYS A 7 25.39 -4.89 7.97
C LYS A 7 23.87 -4.98 7.86
N GLY A 8 23.19 -5.04 9.01
CA GLY A 8 21.76 -5.37 9.13
C GLY A 8 20.87 -4.77 8.03
N LEU A 9 19.88 -5.57 7.63
CA LEU A 9 18.93 -5.20 6.58
C LEU A 9 18.28 -3.86 6.88
N ASN A 10 18.32 -2.95 5.89
CA ASN A 10 17.68 -1.65 6.03
C ASN A 10 16.17 -1.83 5.79
N GLU A 11 15.45 -2.15 6.87
CA GLU A 11 14.02 -2.41 6.84
C GLU A 11 13.19 -1.26 6.25
N PRO A 12 13.44 0.03 6.56
CA PRO A 12 12.72 1.13 5.91
C PRO A 12 12.84 1.12 4.39
N LYS A 13 14.04 0.89 3.85
CA LYS A 13 14.25 0.81 2.39
C LYS A 13 13.59 -0.42 1.77
N LEU A 14 13.53 -1.53 2.50
CA LEU A 14 12.83 -2.73 2.03
C LEU A 14 11.32 -2.51 2.03
N LEU A 15 10.78 -1.83 3.04
CA LEU A 15 9.37 -1.45 3.10
C LEU A 15 9.00 -0.52 1.94
N ASP A 16 9.75 0.57 1.72
CA ASP A 16 9.51 1.51 0.62
C ASP A 16 9.53 0.78 -0.73
N PHE A 17 10.50 -0.13 -0.91
CA PHE A 17 10.61 -0.95 -2.11
C PHE A 17 9.41 -1.90 -2.26
N SER A 18 8.99 -2.58 -1.20
CA SER A 18 7.81 -3.45 -1.23
C SER A 18 6.56 -2.66 -1.58
N ASP A 19 6.29 -1.55 -0.91
CA ASP A 19 5.08 -0.76 -1.11
C ASP A 19 5.02 -0.16 -2.54
N GLU A 20 6.14 0.31 -3.10
CA GLU A 20 6.23 0.78 -4.50
C GLU A 20 5.93 -0.35 -5.51
N ILE A 21 6.49 -1.54 -5.32
CA ILE A 21 6.24 -2.65 -6.25
C ILE A 21 4.79 -3.13 -6.11
N ARG A 22 4.24 -3.15 -4.89
CA ARG A 22 2.86 -3.54 -4.64
C ARG A 22 1.86 -2.56 -5.27
N SER A 23 2.14 -1.25 -5.28
CA SER A 23 1.29 -0.29 -5.99
C SER A 23 1.28 -0.57 -7.51
N HIS A 24 2.44 -0.83 -8.12
CA HIS A 24 2.50 -1.21 -9.54
C HIS A 24 1.81 -2.55 -9.86
N LEU A 25 1.91 -3.54 -8.96
CA LEU A 25 1.21 -4.82 -9.12
C LEU A 25 -0.30 -4.64 -9.09
N LEU A 26 -0.79 -3.73 -8.26
CA LEU A 26 -2.21 -3.42 -8.10
C LEU A 26 -2.76 -2.58 -9.26
N GLU A 27 -2.05 -1.51 -9.63
CA GLU A 27 -2.52 -0.51 -10.60
C GLU A 27 -2.22 -0.93 -12.05
N ASP A 28 -0.99 -1.36 -12.32
CA ASP A 28 -0.49 -1.61 -13.67
C ASP A 28 -0.47 -3.10 -14.03
N HIS A 29 -0.80 -3.99 -13.10
CA HIS A 29 -0.67 -5.44 -13.25
C HIS A 29 0.72 -5.86 -13.75
N SER A 30 1.76 -5.17 -13.26
CA SER A 30 3.15 -5.38 -13.67
C SER A 30 4.12 -5.12 -12.51
N LEU A 31 5.38 -5.52 -12.68
CA LEU A 31 6.45 -5.18 -11.72
C LEU A 31 7.00 -3.75 -11.88
N GLY A 32 6.44 -2.97 -12.82
CA GLY A 32 6.86 -1.60 -13.10
C GLY A 32 8.31 -1.47 -13.61
N PRO A 33 8.85 -0.24 -13.60
CA PRO A 33 10.21 0.08 -14.06
C PRO A 33 11.31 -0.67 -13.31
N ARG A 34 11.03 -1.09 -12.07
CA ARG A 34 11.97 -1.76 -11.17
C ARG A 34 11.93 -3.29 -11.25
N ALA A 35 11.30 -3.88 -12.27
CA ALA A 35 11.22 -5.33 -12.45
C ALA A 35 12.59 -6.05 -12.39
N GLY A 36 13.64 -5.43 -12.95
CA GLY A 36 15.01 -5.96 -12.85
C GLY A 36 15.55 -5.99 -11.42
N MET A 37 15.21 -4.98 -10.63
CA MET A 37 15.55 -4.91 -9.20
C MET A 37 14.79 -5.97 -8.41
N VAL A 38 13.48 -6.17 -8.65
CA VAL A 38 12.67 -7.23 -8.02
C VAL A 38 13.30 -8.60 -8.22
N LYS A 39 13.66 -8.94 -9.47
CA LYS A 39 14.33 -10.21 -9.78
C LYS A 39 15.66 -10.36 -9.04
N ARG A 40 16.40 -9.27 -8.87
CA ARG A 40 17.67 -9.28 -8.11
C ARG A 40 17.39 -9.49 -6.62
N VAL A 41 16.47 -8.75 -6.03
CA VAL A 41 16.12 -8.86 -4.61
C VAL A 41 15.62 -10.26 -4.26
N LEU A 42 14.69 -10.82 -5.04
CA LEU A 42 14.19 -12.19 -4.83
C LEU A 42 15.30 -13.23 -4.92
N ARG A 43 16.26 -13.06 -5.84
CA ARG A 43 17.43 -13.94 -5.94
C ARG A 43 18.30 -13.87 -4.68
N GLU A 44 18.58 -12.67 -4.19
CA GLU A 44 19.40 -12.48 -3.00
C GLU A 44 18.70 -13.03 -1.76
N LEU A 45 17.38 -12.83 -1.61
CA LEU A 45 16.57 -13.42 -0.54
C LEU A 45 16.59 -14.96 -0.58
N VAL A 46 16.44 -15.55 -1.77
CA VAL A 46 16.55 -17.02 -1.93
C VAL A 46 17.96 -17.53 -1.60
N ARG A 47 19.00 -16.74 -1.88
CA ARG A 47 20.38 -17.10 -1.52
C ARG A 47 20.61 -17.01 -0.02
N ASP A 48 20.14 -15.94 0.62
CA ASP A 48 20.22 -15.74 2.07
C ASP A 48 19.48 -16.87 2.82
N GLU A 49 18.28 -17.21 2.38
CA GLU A 49 17.48 -18.29 2.98
C GLU A 49 18.16 -19.67 2.88
N GLY A 50 19.06 -19.86 1.91
CA GLY A 50 19.88 -21.07 1.78
C GLY A 50 21.18 -21.05 2.59
N ALA A 51 21.51 -19.96 3.28
CA ALA A 51 22.70 -19.86 4.12
C ALA A 51 22.53 -20.64 5.43
N ALA A 52 23.65 -20.99 6.07
CA ALA A 52 23.63 -21.67 7.37
C ALA A 52 22.91 -20.85 8.46
N MET A 53 23.00 -19.52 8.36
CA MET A 53 22.27 -18.56 9.19
C MET A 53 21.68 -17.48 8.30
N PRO A 54 20.43 -17.62 7.86
CA PRO A 54 19.80 -16.59 7.04
C PRO A 54 19.60 -15.30 7.84
N ALA A 55 19.97 -14.17 7.24
CA ALA A 55 19.91 -12.85 7.86
C ALA A 55 18.48 -12.30 7.95
N VAL A 56 17.58 -12.73 7.06
CA VAL A 56 16.17 -12.32 7.09
C VAL A 56 15.45 -13.01 8.25
N SER A 57 15.01 -12.21 9.23
CA SER A 57 14.16 -12.62 10.34
C SER A 57 12.68 -12.50 10.00
N LEU A 58 11.82 -13.09 10.82
CA LEU A 58 10.37 -12.94 10.71
C LEU A 58 9.94 -11.48 10.87
N GLU A 59 10.53 -10.76 11.83
CA GLU A 59 10.29 -9.33 12.05
C GLU A 59 10.59 -8.51 10.79
N THR A 60 11.71 -8.79 10.12
CA THR A 60 12.03 -8.11 8.86
C THR A 60 11.02 -8.43 7.76
N ILE A 61 10.55 -9.68 7.65
CA ILE A 61 9.49 -10.06 6.70
C ILE A 61 8.21 -9.27 6.98
N GLN A 62 7.80 -9.20 8.25
CA GLN A 62 6.59 -8.50 8.69
C GLN A 62 6.70 -6.99 8.49
N ASN A 63 7.80 -6.38 8.94
CA ASN A 63 8.05 -4.93 8.91
C ASN A 63 8.21 -4.42 7.49
N ALA A 64 8.92 -5.15 6.63
CA ALA A 64 9.09 -4.80 5.22
C ALA A 64 7.98 -5.34 4.31
N ARG A 65 6.94 -5.98 4.87
CA ARG A 65 5.79 -6.54 4.14
C ARG A 65 6.18 -7.47 2.99
N LEU A 66 7.25 -8.23 3.17
CA LEU A 66 7.74 -9.14 2.13
C LEU A 66 6.76 -10.30 1.91
N ASP A 67 6.04 -10.72 2.94
CA ASP A 67 4.92 -11.67 2.87
C ASP A 67 3.84 -11.20 1.88
N LYS A 68 3.45 -9.92 1.96
CA LYS A 68 2.43 -9.34 1.08
C LYS A 68 2.95 -9.13 -0.33
N LEU A 69 4.19 -8.68 -0.48
CA LEU A 69 4.82 -8.57 -1.80
C LEU A 69 4.84 -9.92 -2.52
N LEU A 70 5.23 -11.00 -1.82
CA LEU A 70 5.21 -12.35 -2.40
C LEU A 70 3.78 -12.77 -2.78
N SER A 71 2.81 -12.54 -1.91
CA SER A 71 1.40 -12.86 -2.19
C SER A 71 0.88 -12.15 -3.45
N ASP A 72 1.20 -10.86 -3.61
CA ASP A 72 0.76 -10.07 -4.77
C ASP A 72 1.44 -10.54 -6.07
N ILE A 73 2.74 -10.83 -6.03
CA ILE A 73 3.51 -11.38 -7.17
C ILE A 73 2.93 -12.74 -7.61
N LEU A 74 2.68 -13.63 -6.65
CA LEU A 74 2.15 -14.97 -6.92
C LEU A 74 0.73 -14.89 -7.48
N THR A 75 -0.12 -14.08 -6.87
CA THR A 75 -1.51 -13.87 -7.31
C THR A 75 -1.55 -13.39 -8.76
N LEU A 76 -0.77 -12.34 -9.08
CA LEU A 76 -0.70 -11.84 -10.45
C LEU A 76 -0.13 -12.88 -11.42
N GLY A 77 0.91 -13.60 -11.03
CA GLY A 77 1.51 -14.65 -11.86
C GLY A 77 0.53 -15.78 -12.20
N HIS A 78 -0.24 -16.25 -11.22
CA HIS A 78 -1.29 -17.25 -11.43
C HIS A 78 -2.42 -16.74 -12.33
N GLN A 79 -2.86 -15.49 -12.12
CA GLN A 79 -3.86 -14.84 -12.97
C GLN A 79 -3.38 -14.69 -14.43
N GLN A 80 -2.09 -14.40 -14.64
CA GLN A 80 -1.52 -14.32 -15.99
C GLN A 80 -1.32 -15.70 -16.60
N ALA A 81 -1.01 -16.73 -15.81
CA ALA A 81 -0.84 -18.08 -16.31
C ALA A 81 -2.14 -18.65 -16.92
N SER A 82 -3.30 -18.26 -16.37
CA SER A 82 -4.62 -18.63 -16.88
C SER A 82 -5.03 -17.88 -18.15
N VAL A 83 -4.41 -16.72 -18.45
CA VAL A 83 -4.70 -15.90 -19.63
C VAL A 83 -3.62 -16.08 -20.71
N ARG A 84 -3.96 -16.74 -21.82
CA ARG A 84 -3.00 -17.14 -22.88
C ARG A 84 -2.26 -15.99 -23.60
N LEU A 85 -2.73 -14.75 -23.49
CA LEU A 85 -2.27 -13.62 -24.32
C LEU A 85 -1.28 -12.66 -23.63
N ARG A 86 -0.91 -12.90 -22.36
CA ARG A 86 0.01 -11.99 -21.64
C ARG A 86 1.40 -12.61 -21.42
N PRO A 87 2.48 -11.80 -21.50
CA PRO A 87 3.80 -12.22 -21.04
C PRO A 87 3.71 -12.68 -19.58
N ARG A 88 4.11 -13.92 -19.32
CA ARG A 88 4.01 -14.51 -17.97
C ARG A 88 5.06 -13.94 -17.05
N LEU A 89 4.63 -13.49 -15.87
CA LEU A 89 5.53 -13.21 -14.77
C LEU A 89 6.23 -14.50 -14.32
N ASN A 90 7.56 -14.47 -14.23
CA ASN A 90 8.30 -15.59 -13.65
C ASN A 90 8.19 -15.54 -12.13
N ILE A 91 7.39 -16.45 -11.57
CA ILE A 91 7.10 -16.53 -10.14
C ILE A 91 7.92 -17.59 -9.39
N ALA A 92 8.79 -18.36 -10.06
CA ALA A 92 9.46 -19.50 -9.45
C ALA A 92 10.32 -19.14 -8.22
N MET A 93 10.96 -17.96 -8.24
CA MET A 93 11.71 -17.46 -7.07
C MET A 93 10.79 -17.09 -5.92
N ALA A 94 9.64 -16.48 -6.21
CA ALA A 94 8.65 -16.12 -5.20
C ALA A 94 8.03 -17.37 -4.54
N GLU A 95 7.68 -18.39 -5.34
CA GLU A 95 7.15 -19.68 -4.84
C GLU A 95 8.17 -20.40 -3.96
N ARG A 96 9.44 -20.42 -4.38
CA ARG A 96 10.51 -21.04 -3.60
C ARG A 96 10.67 -20.31 -2.27
N LEU A 97 10.72 -18.99 -2.29
CA LEU A 97 10.91 -18.20 -1.07
C LEU A 97 9.73 -18.35 -0.11
N GLN A 98 8.48 -18.30 -0.62
CA GLN A 98 7.28 -18.52 0.19
C GLN A 98 7.32 -19.90 0.85
N ARG A 99 7.64 -20.97 0.11
CA ARG A 99 7.75 -22.33 0.69
C ARG A 99 8.86 -22.42 1.74
N SER A 100 10.01 -21.79 1.50
CA SER A 100 11.11 -21.78 2.47
C SER A 100 10.71 -21.07 3.76
N TRP A 101 10.09 -19.89 3.69
CA TRP A 101 9.64 -19.17 4.87
C TRP A 101 8.52 -19.89 5.62
N MET A 102 7.56 -20.49 4.91
CA MET A 102 6.55 -21.35 5.54
C MET A 102 7.18 -22.53 6.27
N ALA A 103 8.21 -23.16 5.71
CA ALA A 103 8.90 -24.29 6.33
C ALA A 103 9.73 -23.88 7.55
N ARG A 104 10.38 -22.70 7.48
CA ARG A 104 11.27 -22.18 8.53
C ARG A 104 10.51 -21.61 9.73
N PHE A 105 9.52 -20.76 9.48
CA PHE A 105 8.80 -20.02 10.52
C PHE A 105 7.45 -20.65 10.91
N ARG A 106 6.92 -21.58 10.09
CA ARG A 106 5.72 -22.37 10.38
C ARG A 106 4.53 -21.50 10.81
N GLU A 107 3.93 -21.77 11.96
CA GLU A 107 2.76 -21.07 12.50
C GLU A 107 2.98 -19.56 12.60
N GLU A 108 4.19 -19.12 12.96
CA GLU A 108 4.51 -17.70 13.08
C GLU A 108 4.36 -16.98 11.73
N PHE A 109 4.69 -17.65 10.62
CA PHE A 109 4.50 -17.09 9.27
C PHE A 109 3.02 -16.91 8.91
N PHE A 110 2.17 -17.87 9.32
CA PHE A 110 0.73 -17.78 9.09
C PHE A 110 0.08 -16.68 9.93
N ASN A 111 0.62 -16.45 11.13
CA ASN A 111 0.10 -15.48 12.08
C ASN A 111 0.65 -14.07 11.91
N ILE A 112 1.51 -13.81 10.90
CA ILE A 112 2.08 -12.47 10.62
C ILE A 112 0.99 -11.39 10.58
N ASP A 113 -0.17 -11.67 9.97
CA ASP A 113 -1.26 -10.71 9.89
C ASP A 113 -1.89 -10.40 11.26
N GLN A 114 -2.05 -11.44 12.09
CA GLN A 114 -2.55 -11.29 13.44
C GLN A 114 -1.56 -10.51 14.31
N THR A 115 -0.28 -10.89 14.30
CA THR A 115 0.77 -10.18 15.05
C THR A 115 0.85 -8.71 14.62
N ARG A 116 0.80 -8.43 13.31
CA ARG A 116 0.79 -7.05 12.80
C ARG A 116 -0.43 -6.27 13.28
N GLN A 117 -1.60 -6.90 13.38
CA GLN A 117 -2.81 -6.26 13.91
C GLN A 117 -2.68 -5.98 15.42
N GLU A 118 -2.14 -6.93 16.18
CA GLU A 118 -1.86 -6.79 17.61
C GLU A 118 -0.84 -5.65 17.86
N ASP A 119 0.22 -5.56 17.06
CA ASP A 119 1.23 -4.50 17.11
C ASP A 119 0.64 -3.12 16.79
N LEU A 120 -0.28 -3.05 15.82
CA LEU A 120 -0.98 -1.81 15.50
C LEU A 120 -1.95 -1.38 16.60
N SER A 121 -2.56 -2.35 17.28
CA SER A 121 -3.49 -2.12 18.39
C SER A 121 -2.75 -1.70 19.67
N THR A 122 -1.55 -2.24 19.88
CA THR A 122 -0.74 -2.05 21.09
C THR A 122 0.23 -0.87 20.95
N SER A 123 0.85 -0.69 19.78
CA SER A 123 1.69 0.48 19.49
C SER A 123 0.81 1.66 19.09
N SER A 124 1.21 2.87 19.49
CA SER A 124 0.32 4.01 19.68
C SER A 124 -0.39 4.59 18.45
N ARG A 125 -0.19 4.04 17.25
CA ARG A 125 -0.76 4.61 16.02
C ARG A 125 -2.26 4.35 15.87
N LEU A 126 -2.77 3.23 16.38
CA LEU A 126 -4.21 2.94 16.40
C LEU A 126 -4.77 2.67 17.80
N LYS A 127 -3.98 2.78 18.88
CA LYS A 127 -4.47 2.60 20.27
C LYS A 127 -5.68 3.48 20.60
N ASP A 128 -5.75 4.64 19.95
CA ASP A 128 -6.80 5.63 20.14
C ASP A 128 -7.80 5.58 18.98
N VAL A 129 -7.94 4.48 18.24
CA VAL A 129 -8.95 4.33 17.17
C VAL A 129 -9.93 3.24 17.58
N VAL A 130 -11.21 3.62 17.74
CA VAL A 130 -12.28 2.73 18.19
C VAL A 130 -13.34 2.57 17.12
N PHE A 131 -13.87 1.34 17.02
CA PHE A 131 -14.97 1.03 16.13
C PHE A 131 -16.29 1.64 16.64
N ASN A 132 -17.03 2.29 15.76
CA ASN A 132 -18.30 2.93 16.04
C ASN A 132 -19.45 2.10 15.43
N ASN A 133 -20.00 1.17 16.21
CA ASN A 133 -21.08 0.29 15.71
C ASN A 133 -22.40 1.02 15.39
N LYS A 134 -22.52 2.31 15.74
CA LYS A 134 -23.69 3.15 15.50
C LYS A 134 -23.55 4.04 14.27
N ALA A 135 -22.46 3.90 13.51
CA ALA A 135 -22.22 4.68 12.30
C ALA A 135 -23.31 4.43 11.26
N ALA A 136 -23.88 5.51 10.71
CA ALA A 136 -24.91 5.42 9.67
C ALA A 136 -24.33 5.12 8.29
N ASN A 137 -23.02 5.31 8.10
CA ASN A 137 -22.30 5.06 6.86
C ASN A 137 -20.89 4.55 7.12
N SER A 138 -20.24 4.02 6.08
CA SER A 138 -18.92 3.38 6.18
C SER A 138 -17.79 4.32 6.61
N TRP A 139 -17.95 5.63 6.41
CA TRP A 139 -16.95 6.65 6.72
C TRP A 139 -16.89 6.99 8.21
N GLU A 140 -17.92 6.68 8.98
CA GLU A 140 -18.01 6.95 10.42
C GLU A 140 -17.70 5.72 11.29
N LEU A 141 -17.34 4.59 10.67
CA LEU A 141 -17.11 3.31 11.35
C LEU A 141 -15.90 3.33 12.29
N TRP A 142 -14.91 4.18 12.03
CA TRP A 142 -13.70 4.27 12.83
C TRP A 142 -13.53 5.70 13.31
N LYS A 143 -13.46 5.88 14.64
CA LYS A 143 -13.29 7.20 15.26
C LYS A 143 -12.13 7.20 16.22
N ALA A 144 -11.49 8.35 16.40
CA ALA A 144 -10.54 8.48 17.48
C ALA A 144 -11.25 8.34 18.83
N ALA A 145 -10.77 7.46 19.71
CA ALA A 145 -11.06 7.51 21.13
C ALA A 145 -10.72 8.93 21.61
N LYS A 146 -11.63 9.57 22.34
CA LYS A 146 -11.38 10.91 22.88
C LYS A 146 -10.14 10.81 23.77
N SER A 147 -9.00 11.30 23.30
CA SER A 147 -7.90 11.63 24.18
C SER A 147 -8.41 12.72 25.11
N SER A 148 -8.31 12.52 26.42
CA SER A 148 -8.64 13.55 27.40
C SER A 148 -7.73 14.74 27.17
N GLY A 149 -8.23 15.75 26.45
CA GLY A 149 -7.63 17.06 26.32
C GLY A 149 -6.78 17.25 25.06
N SER A 150 -7.44 17.45 23.92
CA SER A 150 -7.09 18.47 22.92
C SER A 150 -8.17 18.49 21.85
N THR A 151 -9.02 19.50 21.90
CA THR A 151 -10.04 19.76 20.88
C THR A 151 -9.35 20.25 19.61
N TRP A 152 -8.84 19.35 18.78
CA TRP A 152 -8.56 19.69 17.38
C TRP A 152 -9.89 19.66 16.64
N ARG A 153 -10.58 20.80 16.66
CA ARG A 153 -11.58 21.09 15.63
C ARG A 153 -10.84 21.12 14.31
N VAL A 154 -10.97 20.07 13.52
CA VAL A 154 -10.69 20.17 12.08
C VAL A 154 -11.82 21.04 11.52
N PRO A 155 -11.55 22.22 10.93
CA PRO A 155 -12.58 22.93 10.19
C PRO A 155 -12.91 22.08 8.98
N ILE A 156 -14.14 21.56 8.93
CA ILE A 156 -14.73 21.12 7.67
C ILE A 156 -14.98 22.40 6.88
N GLU A 157 -13.96 22.89 6.18
CA GLU A 157 -14.12 23.91 5.15
C GLU A 157 -13.87 23.25 3.80
N MET A 158 -14.83 22.42 3.40
CA MET A 158 -15.01 21.99 2.02
C MET A 158 -16.50 21.91 1.73
N ALA A 159 -17.13 23.06 1.53
CA ALA A 159 -18.35 23.21 0.73
C ALA A 159 -18.72 24.69 0.58
N LEU A 160 -18.01 25.41 -0.30
CA LEU A 160 -18.57 26.57 -1.03
C LEU A 160 -17.64 26.95 -2.18
N TRP A 161 -17.49 26.02 -3.14
CA TRP A 161 -17.22 26.44 -4.51
C TRP A 161 -18.53 27.04 -5.04
N GLU A 162 -18.72 28.34 -4.88
CA GLU A 162 -19.69 29.09 -5.67
C GLU A 162 -19.17 29.17 -7.11
N PRO A 163 -19.90 28.69 -8.13
CA PRO A 163 -19.63 29.10 -9.49
C PRO A 163 -19.92 30.60 -9.59
N SER A 164 -18.85 31.37 -9.77
CA SER A 164 -18.84 32.82 -10.01
C SER A 164 -20.04 33.30 -10.82
N LYS A 165 -20.88 34.11 -10.18
CA LYS A 165 -21.95 34.92 -10.78
C LYS A 165 -21.36 35.87 -11.84
N LYS A 166 -21.52 35.55 -13.13
CA LYS A 166 -21.51 36.59 -14.16
C LYS A 166 -22.85 37.32 -14.12
N ARG A 167 -22.82 38.58 -13.68
CA ARG A 167 -23.96 39.51 -13.70
C ARG A 167 -24.36 39.84 -15.15
N PRO A 168 -25.65 40.15 -15.40
CA PRO A 168 -26.17 40.48 -16.71
C PRO A 168 -25.79 41.91 -17.11
N GLN A 169 -25.37 42.10 -18.36
CA GLN A 169 -25.29 43.43 -18.97
C GLN A 169 -26.63 43.75 -19.61
N LYS A 170 -27.18 44.91 -19.23
CA LYS A 170 -28.47 45.44 -19.64
C LYS A 170 -28.53 45.65 -21.16
N ALA A 171 -29.70 45.32 -21.73
CA ALA A 171 -30.16 45.89 -22.97
C ALA A 171 -30.54 47.35 -22.72
N ASP A 172 -29.94 48.28 -23.47
CA ASP A 172 -30.49 49.61 -23.67
C ASP A 172 -30.91 49.72 -25.14
N THR A 173 -32.20 49.97 -25.30
CA THR A 173 -32.92 50.28 -26.54
C THR A 173 -32.56 51.69 -27.00
N GLY A 174 -32.21 51.85 -28.28
CA GLY A 174 -32.04 53.16 -28.90
C GLY A 174 -32.00 53.06 -30.42
N LEU A 175 -33.17 53.23 -31.06
CA LEU A 175 -33.32 53.52 -32.49
C LEU A 175 -32.43 54.68 -32.95
N PRO A 176 -32.13 54.75 -34.25
CA PRO A 176 -32.30 56.03 -34.93
C PRO A 176 -33.19 55.91 -36.16
N HIS A 177 -34.13 56.86 -36.24
CA HIS A 177 -34.92 57.20 -37.41
C HIS A 177 -34.05 58.00 -38.40
N PHE A 178 -34.30 57.81 -39.70
CA PHE A 178 -33.69 58.49 -40.85
C PHE A 178 -33.75 60.03 -40.78
N HIS A 179 -32.76 60.71 -41.41
CA HIS A 179 -32.93 61.74 -42.47
C HIS A 179 -31.58 62.41 -42.82
N TYR A 180 -31.10 62.24 -44.05
CA TYR A 180 -31.03 63.25 -45.12
C TYR A 180 -30.58 62.58 -46.42
#